data_AF-A0A1H4U6W4-F1
#
_entry.id   AF-A0A1H4U6W4-F1
#
_cell.length_a   1.000
_cell.length_b   1.000
_cell.length_c   1.000
_cell.angle_alpha   90.00
_cell.angle_beta   90.00
_cell.angle_gamma   90.00
#
_symmetry.space_group_name_H-M   'P 1'
#
loop_
_entity.id
_entity.type
_entity.pdbx_description
1 polymer ?
#
loop_
_entity_poly.entity_id
_entity_poly.type
_entity_poly.pdbx_seq_one_letter_code
_entity_poly.pdbx_strand_id
1 'polypeptide(L)'
;MRGKPSTRRRDTLAASAALGAATVLLLTGCGTDGERPEASSDKPSPAMTSATPSPPTPKASTSPATPSAPPTDHRLPVEVPSDAGDQAKEDMLGLRALELQSALRDIDPALGAASDIKKAGEQCFDLRRKAANPDETAARRFSTAQHKVTVANGKRINALLREGYCS
;
A
#
# COMPACT_ATOMS: atom_id res chain seq x y z
N MET A 1 70.39 6.04 -10.67
CA MET A 1 69.53 4.85 -10.41
C MET A 1 68.94 4.39 -11.73
N ARG A 2 68.96 3.07 -11.97
CA ARG A 2 68.60 2.40 -13.23
C ARG A 2 67.08 2.48 -13.46
N GLY A 3 66.68 2.63 -14.73
CA GLY A 3 65.29 2.70 -15.13
C GLY A 3 64.55 1.36 -15.13
N LYS A 4 63.22 1.47 -15.24
CA LYS A 4 62.36 0.73 -16.17
C LYS A 4 60.92 1.28 -16.10
N PRO A 5 60.31 1.65 -17.24
CA PRO A 5 58.87 1.80 -17.35
C PRO A 5 58.23 0.43 -17.60
N SER A 6 57.21 0.06 -16.82
CA SER A 6 56.41 -1.15 -17.09
C SER A 6 54.95 -0.77 -17.32
N THR A 7 54.68 -0.50 -18.59
CA THR A 7 53.57 -1.09 -19.37
C THR A 7 52.26 -1.42 -18.64
N ARG A 8 51.29 -0.54 -18.88
CA ARG A 8 49.89 -0.86 -19.24
C ARG A 8 49.65 -2.35 -19.51
N ARG A 9 48.93 -3.05 -18.63
CA ARG A 9 48.17 -4.25 -19.02
C ARG A 9 46.70 -3.88 -19.12
N ARG A 10 46.27 -3.75 -20.37
CA ARG A 10 44.89 -4.03 -20.78
C ARG A 10 44.81 -5.54 -20.90
N ASP A 11 43.95 -6.17 -20.11
CA ASP A 11 43.50 -7.52 -20.42
C ASP A 11 42.02 -7.42 -20.78
N THR A 12 41.81 -7.05 -22.03
CA THR A 12 40.61 -7.31 -22.83
C THR A 12 40.47 -8.83 -23.01
N LEU A 13 39.47 -9.44 -22.40
CA LEU A 13 38.98 -10.75 -22.82
C LEU A 13 37.82 -10.55 -23.80
N ALA A 14 38.12 -10.87 -25.06
CA ALA A 14 37.20 -10.85 -26.18
C ALA A 14 36.35 -12.13 -26.23
N ALA A 15 35.05 -11.90 -26.48
CA ALA A 15 34.18 -12.59 -27.43
C ALA A 15 34.27 -14.12 -27.62
N SER A 16 33.12 -14.77 -27.40
CA SER A 16 32.57 -15.93 -28.11
C SER A 16 31.11 -16.05 -27.66
N ALA A 17 30.05 -16.29 -28.43
CA ALA A 17 29.80 -16.33 -29.86
C ALA A 17 28.26 -16.21 -29.99
N ALA A 18 27.78 -15.54 -31.04
CA ALA A 18 26.38 -15.46 -31.40
C ALA A 18 25.86 -16.81 -31.94
N LEU A 19 24.64 -17.18 -31.55
CA LEU A 19 23.66 -18.06 -32.20
C LEU A 19 22.33 -17.75 -31.47
N GLY A 20 21.19 -17.43 -32.06
CA GLY A 20 20.71 -17.48 -33.43
C GLY A 20 19.20 -17.75 -33.37
N ALA A 21 18.41 -17.00 -34.14
CA ALA A 21 16.97 -17.18 -34.47
C ALA A 21 15.95 -17.13 -33.29
N ALA A 22 15.07 -16.13 -33.16
CA ALA A 22 13.97 -15.71 -34.05
C ALA A 22 12.92 -16.81 -34.30
N THR A 23 11.88 -16.84 -33.46
CA THR A 23 10.53 -17.25 -33.85
C THR A 23 9.50 -16.31 -33.22
N VAL A 24 8.95 -15.45 -34.06
CA VAL A 24 7.71 -14.70 -33.81
C VAL A 24 6.57 -15.64 -34.18
N LEU A 25 5.70 -15.97 -33.23
CA LEU A 25 4.35 -16.48 -33.52
C LEU A 25 3.35 -15.47 -32.98
N LEU A 26 2.97 -14.55 -33.86
CA LEU A 26 1.77 -13.73 -33.75
C LEU A 26 0.56 -14.68 -33.81
N LEU A 27 -0.12 -14.92 -32.68
CA LEU A 27 -1.53 -15.29 -32.73
C LEU A 27 -2.35 -14.00 -32.78
N THR A 28 -2.54 -13.54 -34.01
CA THR A 28 -3.65 -12.68 -34.43
C THR A 28 -4.98 -13.43 -34.19
N GLY A 29 -5.58 -13.21 -33.03
CA GLY A 29 -6.99 -13.51 -32.79
C GLY A 29 -7.85 -12.36 -33.31
N CYS A 30 -8.08 -12.33 -34.62
CA CYS A 30 -9.06 -11.48 -35.27
C CYS A 30 -10.42 -12.18 -35.12
N GLY A 31 -11.26 -11.69 -34.20
CA GLY A 31 -12.65 -12.11 -34.06
C GLY A 31 -13.53 -10.88 -34.26
N THR A 32 -14.05 -10.77 -35.47
CA THR A 32 -14.96 -9.74 -35.97
C THR A 32 -16.36 -9.82 -35.36
N ASP A 33 -16.98 -8.64 -35.24
CA ASP A 33 -18.37 -8.31 -34.97
C ASP A 33 -19.46 -9.32 -35.38
N GLY A 34 -20.49 -9.39 -34.55
CA GLY A 34 -21.80 -9.96 -34.86
C GLY A 34 -22.85 -9.54 -33.82
N GLU A 35 -23.80 -8.70 -34.27
CA GLU A 35 -25.03 -8.15 -33.66
C GLU A 35 -25.75 -9.02 -32.59
N ARG A 36 -26.22 -8.49 -31.44
CA ARG A 36 -27.49 -7.72 -31.16
C ARG A 36 -28.78 -8.56 -31.33
N PRO A 37 -29.96 -8.26 -30.73
CA PRO A 37 -30.37 -7.72 -29.41
C PRO A 37 -31.42 -8.60 -28.65
N GLU A 38 -31.82 -8.13 -27.46
CA GLU A 38 -33.13 -8.33 -26.77
C GLU A 38 -33.53 -9.71 -26.21
N ALA A 39 -33.75 -9.76 -24.88
CA ALA A 39 -35.10 -9.71 -24.31
C ALA A 39 -35.07 -9.65 -22.76
N SER A 40 -35.82 -8.68 -22.24
CA SER A 40 -36.55 -8.67 -20.96
C SER A 40 -35.77 -8.88 -19.65
N SER A 41 -35.51 -7.82 -18.89
CA SER A 41 -36.46 -7.21 -17.94
C SER A 41 -36.75 -8.11 -16.75
N ASP A 42 -36.02 -7.91 -15.65
CA ASP A 42 -36.66 -7.79 -14.35
C ASP A 42 -35.83 -6.92 -13.40
N LYS A 43 -36.47 -5.83 -12.98
CA LYS A 43 -36.01 -4.81 -12.07
C LYS A 43 -36.70 -5.06 -10.73
N PRO A 44 -35.98 -5.33 -9.63
CA PRO A 44 -36.55 -5.09 -8.31
C PRO A 44 -36.42 -3.60 -8.01
N SER A 45 -37.56 -2.92 -7.93
CA SER A 45 -37.69 -1.53 -7.53
C SER A 45 -37.05 -1.26 -6.16
N PRO A 46 -36.53 -0.03 -5.93
CA PRO A 46 -36.22 0.44 -4.59
C PRO A 46 -37.52 0.59 -3.81
N ALA A 47 -37.64 -0.08 -2.66
CA ALA A 47 -38.71 0.18 -1.73
C ALA A 47 -38.52 1.59 -1.14
N MET A 48 -39.35 2.52 -1.63
CA MET A 48 -39.60 3.80 -0.98
C MET A 48 -40.50 3.55 0.23
N THR A 49 -40.07 3.99 1.41
CA THR A 49 -40.99 4.32 2.51
C THR A 49 -40.71 5.75 2.95
N SER A 50 -41.76 6.56 2.80
CA SER A 50 -41.82 7.99 3.00
C SER A 50 -41.94 8.41 4.47
N ALA A 51 -41.42 9.61 4.73
CA ALA A 51 -41.95 10.68 5.57
C ALA A 51 -41.92 10.58 7.12
N THR A 52 -41.10 11.48 7.66
CA THR A 52 -41.03 12.09 9.00
C THR A 52 -42.35 12.80 9.41
N PRO A 53 -42.63 12.92 10.73
CA PRO A 53 -42.70 14.26 11.32
C PRO A 53 -42.10 14.39 12.75
N SER A 54 -41.23 15.41 12.87
CA SER A 54 -41.01 16.42 13.93
C SER A 54 -40.91 16.10 15.45
N PRO A 55 -40.11 16.91 16.19
CA PRO A 55 -39.67 16.65 17.56
C PRO A 55 -40.63 17.21 18.64
N PRO A 56 -40.61 16.70 19.88
CA PRO A 56 -41.21 17.41 21.00
C PRO A 56 -40.32 18.57 21.49
N THR A 57 -40.91 19.77 21.54
CA THR A 57 -40.41 21.01 22.17
C THR A 57 -40.58 20.95 23.71
N PRO A 58 -39.92 21.82 24.49
CA PRO A 58 -39.53 21.60 25.89
C PRO A 58 -40.64 21.90 26.90
N LYS A 59 -40.59 21.23 28.05
CA LYS A 59 -41.26 21.68 29.28
C LYS A 59 -40.24 22.26 30.26
N ALA A 60 -40.50 23.49 30.65
CA ALA A 60 -39.76 24.23 31.66
C ALA A 60 -40.11 23.80 33.09
N SER A 61 -39.16 24.10 33.98
CA SER A 61 -39.31 24.48 35.38
C SER A 61 -39.47 23.37 36.42
N THR A 62 -38.38 23.13 37.16
CA THR A 62 -38.28 23.61 38.56
C THR A 62 -36.81 23.62 39.00
N SER A 63 -36.28 24.81 39.29
CA SER A 63 -35.05 24.98 40.08
C SER A 63 -35.24 24.47 41.50
N PRO A 64 -34.19 23.91 42.09
CA PRO A 64 -33.83 24.23 43.47
C PRO A 64 -32.55 25.08 43.50
N ALA A 65 -32.50 25.94 44.51
CA ALA A 65 -31.55 27.02 44.70
C ALA A 65 -30.07 26.62 44.60
N THR A 66 -29.31 27.54 44.02
CA THR A 66 -27.87 27.73 44.19
C THR A 66 -27.50 27.82 45.68
N PRO A 67 -26.45 27.10 46.12
CA PRO A 67 -25.50 27.66 47.06
C PRO A 67 -24.28 28.10 46.26
N SER A 68 -23.99 29.40 46.34
CA SER A 68 -22.76 29.99 45.86
C SER A 68 -21.56 29.28 46.47
N ALA A 69 -20.74 28.67 45.63
CA ALA A 69 -19.33 28.46 45.90
C ALA A 69 -18.60 28.66 44.57
N PRO A 70 -17.62 29.58 44.45
CA PRO A 70 -16.71 29.52 43.33
C PRO A 70 -16.03 28.15 43.40
N PRO A 71 -16.07 27.30 42.36
CA PRO A 71 -15.11 26.20 42.31
C PRO A 71 -13.75 26.90 42.25
N THR A 72 -12.99 26.81 43.34
CA THR A 72 -11.57 27.12 43.31
C THR A 72 -11.00 26.32 42.17
N ASP A 73 -10.62 27.02 41.10
CA ASP A 73 -10.12 26.45 39.85
C ASP A 73 -8.73 25.87 40.12
N HIS A 74 -8.70 24.76 40.86
CA HIS A 74 -7.58 23.85 40.94
C HIS A 74 -7.73 22.84 39.82
N ARG A 75 -7.84 23.33 38.57
CA ARG A 75 -7.31 22.55 37.44
C ARG A 75 -5.81 22.47 37.66
N LEU A 76 -5.39 21.49 38.46
CA LEU A 76 -4.08 20.91 38.31
C LEU A 76 -3.90 20.66 36.81
N PRO A 77 -2.82 21.15 36.19
CA PRO A 77 -2.51 20.73 34.84
C PRO A 77 -2.51 19.20 34.87
N VAL A 78 -3.46 18.58 34.17
CA VAL A 78 -3.33 17.17 33.83
C VAL A 78 -2.15 17.17 32.86
N GLU A 79 -0.93 17.04 33.42
CA GLU A 79 0.24 16.64 32.66
C GLU A 79 -0.11 15.29 32.08
N VAL A 80 -0.61 15.29 30.85
CA VAL A 80 -0.63 14.09 30.02
C VAL A 80 0.83 13.65 29.99
N PRO A 81 1.18 12.47 30.52
CA PRO A 81 2.55 11.99 30.44
C PRO A 81 2.95 12.01 28.97
N SER A 82 4.07 12.65 28.62
CA SER A 82 4.55 12.72 27.23
C SER A 82 4.57 11.35 26.53
N ASP A 83 4.71 10.29 27.32
CA ASP A 83 4.69 8.88 26.92
C ASP A 83 3.37 8.44 26.25
N ALA A 84 2.23 9.01 26.64
CA ALA A 84 0.93 8.65 26.04
C ALA A 84 0.86 9.05 24.55
N GLY A 85 1.54 10.13 24.17
CA GLY A 85 1.63 10.57 22.77
C GLY A 85 2.52 9.67 21.92
N ASP A 86 3.55 9.08 22.51
CA ASP A 86 4.46 8.17 21.80
C ASP A 86 3.87 6.77 21.70
N GLN A 87 3.23 6.26 22.75
CA GLN A 87 2.48 5.00 22.68
C GLN A 87 1.39 5.03 21.60
N ALA A 88 0.63 6.13 21.51
CA ALA A 88 -0.40 6.27 20.47
C ALA A 88 0.17 6.24 19.05
N LYS A 89 1.38 6.77 18.83
CA LYS A 89 2.05 6.70 17.52
C LYS A 89 2.49 5.28 17.20
N GLU A 90 3.08 4.58 18.17
CA GLU A 90 3.51 3.19 18.01
C GLU A 90 2.32 2.28 17.73
N ASP A 91 1.18 2.48 18.40
CA ASP A 91 -0.05 1.74 18.14
C ASP A 91 -0.55 1.97 16.70
N MET A 92 -0.53 3.22 16.22
CA MET A 92 -0.90 3.55 14.85
C MET A 92 0.05 2.95 13.81
N LEU A 93 1.35 2.90 14.10
CA LEU A 93 2.33 2.23 13.25
C LEU A 93 2.10 0.72 13.22
N GLY A 94 1.77 0.12 14.36
CA GLY A 94 1.39 -1.28 14.47
C GLY A 94 0.16 -1.63 13.64
N LEU A 95 -0.88 -0.80 13.70
CA LEU A 95 -2.10 -0.96 12.90
C LEU A 95 -1.80 -0.86 11.39
N ARG A 96 -1.01 0.13 10.96
CA ARG A 96 -0.60 0.24 9.56
C ARG A 96 0.23 -0.96 9.09
N ALA A 97 1.08 -1.51 9.95
CA ALA A 97 1.86 -2.69 9.61
C ALA A 97 0.94 -3.90 9.39
N LEU A 98 -0.08 -4.09 10.24
CA LEU A 98 -1.06 -5.17 10.07
C LEU A 98 -1.90 -4.99 8.80
N GLU A 99 -2.32 -3.76 8.51
CA GLU A 99 -3.04 -3.43 7.26
C GLU A 99 -2.20 -3.78 6.03
N LEU A 100 -0.91 -3.39 6.04
CA LEU A 100 0.01 -3.72 4.97
C LEU A 100 0.21 -5.24 4.82
N GLN A 101 0.33 -5.96 5.94
CA GLN A 101 0.42 -7.43 5.90
C GLN A 101 -0.80 -8.05 5.21
N SER A 102 -2.01 -7.56 5.54
CA SER A 102 -3.24 -8.04 4.91
C SER A 102 -3.26 -7.72 3.42
N ALA A 103 -3.01 -6.48 3.05
CA ALA A 103 -3.05 -6.04 1.65
C ALA A 103 -2.01 -6.77 0.78
N LEU A 104 -0.85 -7.13 1.34
CA LEU A 104 0.14 -7.97 0.66
C LEU A 104 -0.38 -9.40 0.42
N ARG A 105 -1.09 -10.00 1.37
CA ARG A 105 -1.72 -11.33 1.20
C ARG A 105 -2.79 -11.34 0.11
N ASP A 106 -3.51 -10.24 -0.07
CA ASP A 106 -4.52 -10.09 -1.14
C ASP A 106 -3.89 -10.02 -2.54
N ILE A 107 -2.62 -9.61 -2.63
CA ILE A 107 -1.87 -9.66 -3.89
C ILE A 107 -1.36 -11.07 -4.14
N ASP A 108 -0.76 -11.68 -3.13
CA ASP A 108 -0.23 -13.04 -3.18
C ASP A 108 -0.29 -13.69 -1.78
N PRO A 109 -0.98 -14.83 -1.60
CA PRO A 109 -1.20 -15.45 -0.30
C PRO A 109 0.09 -15.83 0.46
N ALA A 110 1.22 -15.94 -0.23
CA ALA A 110 2.51 -16.25 0.39
C ALA A 110 3.21 -15.02 1.02
N LEU A 111 2.65 -13.82 0.84
CA LEU A 111 3.18 -12.57 1.39
C LEU A 111 2.52 -12.19 2.73
N GLY A 112 2.91 -11.04 3.26
CA GLY A 112 2.33 -10.48 4.48
C GLY A 112 2.93 -11.06 5.75
N ALA A 113 4.12 -11.65 5.65
CA ALA A 113 4.95 -11.95 6.81
C ALA A 113 5.55 -10.67 7.38
N ALA A 114 5.97 -10.69 8.64
CA ALA A 114 6.62 -9.54 9.27
C ALA A 114 7.88 -9.07 8.51
N SER A 115 8.61 -9.99 7.87
CA SER A 115 9.77 -9.68 7.04
C SER A 115 9.42 -8.88 5.78
N ASP A 116 8.19 -9.00 5.28
CA ASP A 116 7.73 -8.27 4.09
C ASP A 116 7.47 -6.79 4.37
N ILE A 117 7.22 -6.43 5.64
CA ILE A 117 7.09 -5.03 6.07
C ILE A 117 8.43 -4.29 5.94
N LYS A 118 9.52 -4.94 6.33
CA LYS A 118 10.86 -4.38 6.12
C LYS A 118 11.16 -4.21 4.63
N LYS A 119 10.86 -5.22 3.80
CA LYS A 119 11.02 -5.15 2.35
C LYS A 119 10.20 -4.02 1.72
N ALA A 120 8.99 -3.78 2.22
CA ALA A 120 8.14 -2.68 1.77
C ALA A 120 8.78 -1.32 2.07
N GLY A 121 9.39 -1.13 3.24
CA GLY A 121 10.16 0.08 3.56
C GLY A 121 11.32 0.32 2.59
N GLU A 122 12.11 -0.73 2.31
CA GLU A 122 13.20 -0.66 1.33
C GLU A 122 12.68 -0.38 -0.09
N GLN A 123 11.55 -0.96 -0.46
CA GLN A 123 10.90 -0.71 -1.74
C GLN A 123 10.39 0.73 -1.84
N CYS A 124 9.83 1.29 -0.76
CA CYS A 124 9.43 2.69 -0.72
C CYS A 124 10.61 3.64 -0.92
N PHE A 125 11.77 3.31 -0.36
CA PHE A 125 13.00 4.07 -0.61
C PHE A 125 13.38 4.07 -2.10
N ASP A 126 13.35 2.90 -2.75
CA ASP A 126 13.64 2.79 -4.19
C ASP A 126 12.62 3.54 -5.05
N LEU A 127 11.33 3.47 -4.68
CA LEU A 127 10.24 4.16 -5.36
C LEU A 127 10.39 5.69 -5.28
N ARG A 128 10.73 6.23 -4.10
CA ARG A 128 10.97 7.68 -3.92
C ARG A 128 12.15 8.17 -4.74
N ARG A 129 13.18 7.33 -4.93
CA ARG A 129 14.36 7.64 -5.75
C ARG A 129 14.18 7.37 -7.24
N LYS A 130 13.00 6.89 -7.65
CA LYS A 130 12.67 6.53 -9.04
C LYS A 130 13.67 5.53 -9.62
N ALA A 131 13.99 4.48 -8.85
CA ALA A 131 14.85 3.40 -9.30
C ALA A 131 14.34 2.78 -10.62
N ALA A 132 15.27 2.33 -11.47
CA ALA A 132 14.93 1.65 -12.71
C ALA A 132 14.25 0.30 -12.42
N ASN A 133 13.28 -0.09 -13.25
CA ASN A 133 12.55 -1.36 -13.17
C ASN A 133 12.00 -1.66 -11.75
N PRO A 134 11.15 -0.78 -11.18
CA PRO A 134 10.66 -0.95 -9.82
C PRO A 134 9.80 -2.21 -9.66
N ASP A 135 9.07 -2.62 -10.70
CA ASP A 135 8.15 -3.77 -10.66
C ASP A 135 8.92 -5.10 -10.59
N GLU A 136 9.99 -5.24 -11.39
CA GLU A 136 10.88 -6.40 -11.28
C GLU A 136 11.63 -6.42 -9.95
N THR A 137 12.03 -5.25 -9.46
CA THR A 137 12.72 -5.12 -8.17
C THR A 137 11.80 -5.57 -7.05
N ALA A 138 10.54 -5.14 -7.05
CA ALA A 138 9.53 -5.63 -6.11
C ALA A 138 9.37 -7.15 -6.23
N ALA A 139 9.16 -7.67 -7.43
CA ALA A 139 8.99 -9.11 -7.65
C ALA A 139 10.17 -9.93 -7.09
N ARG A 140 11.42 -9.49 -7.34
CA ARG A 140 12.61 -10.15 -6.78
C ARG A 140 12.71 -10.01 -5.26
N ARG A 141 12.45 -8.81 -4.73
CA ARG A 141 12.58 -8.51 -3.29
C ARG A 141 11.59 -9.32 -2.45
N PHE A 142 10.35 -9.42 -2.90
CA PHE A 142 9.29 -10.12 -2.19
C PHE A 142 9.29 -11.64 -2.45
N SER A 143 9.97 -12.11 -3.49
CA SER A 143 10.23 -13.54 -3.68
C SER A 143 11.10 -14.14 -2.58
N THR A 144 10.92 -15.44 -2.33
CA THR A 144 11.76 -16.26 -1.45
C THR A 144 12.39 -17.42 -2.23
N ALA A 145 13.03 -18.35 -1.52
CA ALA A 145 13.50 -19.59 -2.13
C ALA A 145 12.33 -20.56 -2.45
N GLN A 146 11.26 -20.49 -1.67
CA GLN A 146 10.11 -21.40 -1.73
C GLN A 146 8.93 -20.82 -2.53
N HIS A 147 8.91 -19.50 -2.76
CA HIS A 147 7.83 -18.81 -3.45
C HIS A 147 8.39 -17.72 -4.38
N LYS A 148 7.81 -17.59 -5.58
CA LYS A 148 8.19 -16.58 -6.57
C LYS A 148 7.03 -15.63 -6.82
N VAL A 149 7.29 -14.35 -6.57
CA VAL A 149 6.39 -13.24 -6.92
C VAL A 149 6.63 -12.87 -8.38
N THR A 150 5.55 -12.79 -9.15
CA THR A 150 5.61 -12.39 -10.57
C THR A 150 5.83 -10.89 -10.73
N VAL A 151 6.31 -10.44 -11.90
CA VAL A 151 6.43 -8.99 -12.20
C VAL A 151 5.07 -8.29 -12.12
N ALA A 152 3.99 -8.97 -12.51
CA ALA A 152 2.62 -8.43 -12.38
C ALA A 152 2.25 -8.19 -10.91
N ASN A 153 2.55 -9.14 -10.01
CA ASN A 153 2.37 -8.94 -8.57
C ASN A 153 3.31 -7.85 -8.04
N GLY A 154 4.55 -7.77 -8.52
CA GLY A 154 5.48 -6.68 -8.22
C GLY A 154 4.91 -5.29 -8.55
N LYS A 155 4.24 -5.15 -9.70
CA LYS A 155 3.51 -3.92 -10.08
C LYS A 155 2.36 -3.62 -9.12
N ARG A 156 1.56 -4.62 -8.74
CA ARG A 156 0.47 -4.46 -7.76
C ARG A 156 1.00 -4.01 -6.39
N ILE A 157 2.12 -4.60 -5.94
CA ILE A 157 2.80 -4.21 -4.70
C ILE A 157 3.24 -2.74 -4.79
N ASN A 158 3.87 -2.34 -5.89
CA ASN A 158 4.29 -0.95 -6.05
C ASN A 158 3.13 0.04 -6.07
N ALA A 159 2.00 -0.33 -6.68
CA ALA A 159 0.78 0.50 -6.66
C ALA A 159 0.27 0.68 -5.22
N LEU A 160 0.08 -0.44 -4.49
CA LEU A 160 -0.32 -0.44 -3.08
C LEU A 160 0.60 0.45 -2.23
N LEU A 161 1.91 0.28 -2.37
CA LEU A 161 2.88 1.02 -1.57
C LEU A 161 2.86 2.52 -1.87
N ARG A 162 2.74 2.92 -3.14
CA ARG A 162 2.66 4.34 -3.53
C ARG A 162 1.40 5.03 -3.01
N GLU A 163 0.29 4.31 -2.97
CA GLU A 163 -1.01 4.87 -2.57
C GLU A 163 -1.09 5.12 -1.06
N GLY A 164 -0.64 4.17 -0.24
CA GLY A 164 -0.90 4.21 1.21
C GLY A 164 0.31 4.31 2.11
N TYR A 165 1.51 3.93 1.65
CA TYR A 165 2.60 3.54 2.57
C TYR A 165 3.93 4.26 2.35
N CYS A 166 4.19 4.77 1.14
CA CYS A 166 5.43 5.46 0.82
C CYS A 166 5.39 6.98 1.00
N SER A 167 4.46 7.52 1.80
CA SER A 167 4.32 8.95 2.14
C SER A 167 5.50 9.52 2.91
#